data_AF-A0A940NXF4-F1
#
_entry.id   AF-A0A940NXF4-F1
#
_cell.length_a   1.000
_cell.length_b   1.000
_cell.length_c   1.000
_cell.angle_alpha   90.00
_cell.angle_beta   90.00
_cell.angle_gamma   90.00
#
_symmetry.space_group_name_H-M   'P 1'
#
loop_
_entity.id
_entity.type
_entity.pdbx_description
1 polymer ?
#
loop_
_entity_poly.entity_id
_entity_poly.type
_entity_poly.pdbx_seq_one_letter_code
_entity_poly.pdbx_strand_id
1 'polypeptide(L)' 'GIEGKLSGKKIFLFGSYGWGDGEWMRNWQERVKAAGAELVGDEGYTVNEAPSDEDLAKLKAIGTELV' A
#
# COMPACT_ATOMS: atom_id res chain seq x y z
N GLY A 1 -8.86 -6.88 -13.40
CA GLY A 1 -8.38 -6.47 -12.08
C GLY A 1 -9.08 -5.19 -11.66
N ILE A 2 -8.80 -4.70 -10.44
CA ILE A 2 -9.31 -3.41 -9.96
C ILE A 2 -8.63 -2.23 -10.67
N GLU A 3 -7.48 -2.44 -11.32
CA GLU A 3 -6.63 -1.40 -11.91
C GLU A 3 -7.39 -0.40 -12.81
N GLY A 4 -8.28 -0.88 -13.67
CA GLY A 4 -9.07 0.01 -14.55
C GLY A 4 -10.01 0.98 -13.83
N LYS A 5 -10.23 0.80 -12.51
CA LYS A 5 -11.05 1.67 -11.66
C LYS A 5 -10.22 2.57 -10.74
N LEU A 6 -8.89 2.45 -10.76
CA LEU A 6 -7.98 3.18 -9.87
C LEU A 6 -7.59 4.55 -10.42
N SER A 7 -7.74 4.78 -11.73
CA SER A 7 -7.35 6.04 -12.37
C SER A 7 -8.00 7.25 -11.69
N GLY A 8 -7.16 8.24 -11.33
CA GLY A 8 -7.57 9.47 -10.64
C GLY A 8 -7.98 9.29 -9.17
N LYS A 9 -7.79 8.10 -8.58
CA LYS A 9 -8.03 7.86 -7.15
C LYS A 9 -6.73 7.92 -6.38
N LYS A 10 -6.78 8.52 -5.19
CA LYS A 10 -5.77 8.36 -4.17
C LYS A 10 -5.91 6.97 -3.55
N ILE A 11 -4.84 6.21 -3.55
CA ILE A 11 -4.81 4.86 -2.99
C ILE A 11 -3.56 4.65 -2.16
N PHE A 12 -3.74 3.93 -1.06
CA PHE A 12 -2.65 3.48 -0.21
C PHE A 12 -2.59 1.97 -0.27
N LEU A 13 -1.39 1.45 -0.49
CA LEU A 13 -1.15 0.01 -0.48
C LEU A 13 -0.61 -0.39 0.88
N PHE A 14 -1.23 -1.40 1.47
CA PHE A 14 -0.79 -2.00 2.71
C PHE A 14 -0.94 -3.52 2.63
N GLY A 15 -0.10 -4.25 3.36
CA GLY A 15 -0.33 -5.69 3.57
C GLY A 15 0.76 -6.34 4.39
N SER A 16 0.50 -7.55 4.87
CA SER A 16 1.53 -8.36 5.50
C SER A 16 2.10 -9.38 4.52
N TYR A 17 3.33 -9.82 4.76
CA TYR A 17 3.95 -10.92 4.04
C TYR A 17 4.59 -11.90 5.02
N GLY A 18 4.53 -13.20 4.72
CA GLY A 18 5.13 -14.24 5.55
C GLY A 18 6.52 -14.62 5.02
N TRP A 19 6.56 -15.24 3.85
CA TRP A 19 7.78 -15.70 3.20
C TRP A 19 8.19 -14.77 2.04
N GLY A 20 9.48 -14.47 1.93
CA GLY A 20 10.04 -13.55 0.92
C GLY A 20 10.28 -12.13 1.43
N ASP A 21 10.60 -11.21 0.52
CA ASP A 21 10.97 -9.80 0.83
C ASP A 21 9.84 -8.80 0.54
N GLY A 22 8.61 -9.28 0.34
CA GLY A 22 7.49 -8.40 -0.01
C GLY A 22 7.55 -7.85 -1.45
N GLU A 23 8.24 -8.54 -2.37
CA GLU A 23 8.38 -8.15 -3.80
C GLU A 23 7.02 -7.90 -4.49
N TRP A 24 5.96 -8.58 -4.04
CA TRP A 24 4.61 -8.37 -4.52
C TRP A 24 4.15 -6.92 -4.33
N MET A 25 4.58 -6.23 -3.27
CA MET A 25 4.21 -4.82 -3.03
C MET A 25 4.81 -3.91 -4.09
N ARG A 26 6.09 -4.09 -4.45
CA ARG A 26 6.74 -3.31 -5.52
C ARG A 26 6.00 -3.46 -6.84
N ASN A 27 5.67 -4.71 -7.21
CA ASN A 27 4.86 -4.99 -8.39
C ASN A 27 3.48 -4.31 -8.33
N TRP A 28 2.84 -4.27 -7.16
CA TRP A 28 1.55 -3.59 -7.00
C TRP A 28 1.65 -2.07 -7.09
N GLN A 29 2.70 -1.47 -6.53
CA GLN A 29 2.96 -0.03 -6.65
C GLN A 29 3.14 0.38 -8.10
N GLU A 30 3.91 -0.39 -8.87
CA GLU A 30 4.08 -0.13 -10.31
C GLU A 30 2.76 -0.26 -11.07
N ARG A 31 1.96 -1.29 -10.80
CA ARG A 31 0.63 -1.46 -11.42
C ARG A 31 -0.33 -0.33 -11.08
N VAL A 32 -0.30 0.14 -9.84
CA VAL A 32 -1.10 1.28 -9.36
C VAL A 32 -0.71 2.57 -10.07
N LYS A 33 0.60 2.86 -10.14
CA LYS A 33 1.11 4.03 -10.86
C LYS A 33 0.78 3.95 -12.35
N ALA A 34 0.97 2.78 -12.97
CA ALA A 34 0.63 2.53 -14.38
C ALA A 34 -0.88 2.65 -14.66
N ALA A 35 -1.73 2.33 -13.67
CA ALA A 35 -3.18 2.52 -13.75
C ALA A 35 -3.62 3.99 -13.61
N GLY A 36 -2.69 4.92 -13.40
CA GLY A 36 -2.97 6.35 -13.26
C GLY A 36 -3.59 6.72 -11.91
N ALA A 37 -3.31 5.93 -10.89
CA ALA A 37 -3.74 6.19 -9.52
C ALA A 37 -2.61 6.88 -8.73
N GLU A 38 -2.99 7.72 -7.78
CA GLU A 38 -2.04 8.45 -6.94
C GLU A 38 -1.74 7.61 -5.69
N LEU A 39 -0.50 7.14 -5.57
CA LEU A 39 -0.08 6.38 -4.39
C LEU A 39 0.16 7.34 -3.22
N VAL A 40 -0.57 7.17 -2.12
CA VAL A 40 -0.40 7.96 -0.90
C VAL A 40 0.75 7.37 -0.09
N GLY A 41 1.73 8.20 0.26
CA GLY A 41 3.03 7.73 0.76
C GLY A 41 3.81 7.08 -0.38
N ASP A 42 4.99 7.62 -0.70
CA ASP A 42 5.82 7.20 -1.84
C ASP A 42 6.08 5.67 -1.92
N GLU A 43 5.97 4.97 -0.78
CA GLU A 43 6.03 3.51 -0.67
C GLU A 43 4.79 2.85 -0.03
N GLY A 44 4.45 1.66 -0.55
CA GLY A 44 3.42 0.80 0.04
C GLY A 44 3.91 0.18 1.35
N TYR A 45 3.03 0.12 2.34
CA TYR A 45 3.38 -0.36 3.68
C TYR A 45 3.33 -1.88 3.76
N THR A 46 4.45 -2.51 4.09
CA THR A 46 4.48 -3.95 4.30
C THR A 46 5.03 -4.32 5.66
N VAL A 47 4.42 -5.33 6.28
CA VAL A 47 4.90 -5.86 7.56
C VAL A 47 5.13 -7.36 7.45
N ASN A 48 6.27 -7.82 7.98
CA ASN A 48 6.55 -9.24 8.05
C ASN A 48 5.74 -9.88 9.18
N GLU A 49 5.00 -10.94 8.86
CA GLU A 49 4.12 -11.68 9.77
C GLU A 49 3.01 -10.85 10.42
N ALA A 50 3.22 -10.35 11.65
CA ALA A 50 2.23 -9.61 12.41
C ALA A 50 2.68 -8.16 12.63
N PRO A 51 1.81 -7.17 12.37
CA PRO A 51 2.13 -5.78 12.65
C PRO A 51 2.33 -5.55 14.15
N SER A 52 3.42 -4.86 14.49
CA SER A 52 3.66 -4.34 15.83
C SER A 52 2.75 -3.15 16.13
N ASP A 53 2.69 -2.71 17.38
CA ASP A 53 1.93 -1.52 17.78
C ASP A 53 2.37 -0.24 17.03
N GLU A 54 3.66 -0.13 16.68
CA GLU A 54 4.17 0.97 15.85
C GLU A 54 3.64 0.90 14.41
N ASP A 55 3.56 -0.31 13.85
CA ASP A 55 3.00 -0.53 12.51
C ASP A 55 1.52 -0.13 12.47
N LEU A 56 0.75 -0.53 13.50
CA LEU A 56 -0.64 -0.15 13.64
C LEU A 56 -0.81 1.37 13.81
N ALA A 57 0.09 2.03 14.53
CA ALA A 57 0.05 3.48 14.71
C ALA A 57 0.32 4.22 13.38
N LYS A 58 1.32 3.77 12.60
CA LYS A 58 1.57 4.31 11.25
C LYS A 58 0.40 4.09 10.31
N LEU A 59 -0.18 2.89 10.29
CA LEU A 59 -1.36 2.60 9.45
C LEU A 59 -2.57 3.47 9.82
N LYS A 60 -2.79 3.75 11.11
CA LYS A 60 -3.84 4.67 11.56
C LYS A 60 -3.58 6.12 11.13
N ALA A 61 -2.33 6.57 11.20
CA ALA A 61 -1.96 7.92 10.78
C ALA A 61 -2.20 8.10 9.27
N ILE A 62 -1.73 7.16 8.45
CA ILE A 62 -1.92 7.20 6.99
C ILE A 62 -3.41 7.07 6.64
N GLY A 63 -4.15 6.21 7.34
CA GLY A 63 -5.59 6.08 7.15
C GLY A 63 -6.36 7.37 7.42
N THR A 64 -5.85 8.25 8.28
CA THR A 64 -6.44 9.57 8.56
C THR A 64 -6.13 10.58 7.45
N GLU A 65 -4.97 10.46 6.80
CA GLU A 65 -4.56 11.31 5.66
C GLU A 65 -5.27 10.91 4.35
N LEU A 66 -5.78 9.67 4.27
CA LEU A 66 -6.50 9.16 3.11
C LEU A 66 -7.96 9.64 2.99
N VAL A 67 -8.51 10.25 4.05
CA VAL A 67 -9.91 10.73 4.17
C VAL A 67 -10.08 12.09 3.51
#